data_AF-A0A3D4Z7W7-F1
#
_entry.id   AF-A0A3D4Z7W7-F1
#
_cell.length_a   1.000
_cell.length_b   1.000
_cell.length_c   1.000
_cell.angle_alpha   90.00
_cell.angle_beta   90.00
_cell.angle_gamma   90.00
#
_symmetry.space_group_name_H-M   'P 1'
#
loop_
_entity.id
_entity.type
_entity.pdbx_description
1 polymer ?
#
loop_
_entity_poly.entity_id
_entity_poly.type
_entity_poly.pdbx_seq_one_letter_code
_entity_poly.pdbx_strand_id
1 'polypeptide(L)' 'CGWFFDEPSGLETTQILKYARYGLELARRLDAPDLEKSFLKKLAEGKSNLPDYGSLREIFQKA' A
#
# COMPACT_ATOMS: atom_id res chain seq x y z
N CYS A 1 -10.84 1.77 -8.80
CA CYS A 1 -11.20 0.34 -8.84
C CYS A 1 -9.91 -0.46 -8.71
N GLY A 2 -9.80 -1.36 -7.73
CA GLY A 2 -8.57 -2.14 -7.45
C GLY A 2 -8.84 -3.61 -7.11
N TRP A 3 -10.07 -4.08 -7.34
CA TRP A 3 -10.58 -5.34 -6.79
C TRP A 3 -10.44 -6.53 -7.76
N PHE A 4 -9.68 -6.38 -8.85
CA PHE A 4 -9.73 -7.30 -9.99
C PHE A 4 -8.38 -7.90 -10.37
N PHE A 5 -7.52 -8.22 -9.41
CA PHE A 5 -6.17 -8.71 -9.74
C PHE A 5 -5.82 -10.01 -9.06
N ASP A 6 -5.36 -10.93 -9.91
CA ASP A 6 -4.64 -12.13 -9.52
C ASP A 6 -3.34 -11.74 -8.80
N GLU A 7 -2.68 -10.63 -9.20
CA GLU A 7 -1.37 -10.23 -8.64
C GLU A 7 -1.34 -8.76 -8.14
N PRO A 8 -1.15 -8.51 -6.82
CA PRO A 8 -1.11 -7.16 -6.25
C PRO A 8 0.16 -6.34 -6.56
N SER A 9 1.22 -6.91 -7.11
CA SER A 9 2.41 -6.15 -7.54
C SER A 9 2.24 -5.46 -8.90
N GLY A 10 1.08 -5.66 -9.56
CA GLY A 10 0.76 -5.03 -10.84
C GLY A 10 0.63 -3.50 -10.78
N LEU A 11 0.57 -2.89 -11.97
CA LEU A 11 0.55 -1.44 -12.17
C LEU A 11 -0.57 -0.74 -11.39
N GLU A 12 -1.78 -1.29 -11.44
CA GLU A 12 -2.98 -0.66 -10.88
C GLU A 12 -2.94 -0.62 -9.35
N THR A 13 -2.64 -1.74 -8.71
CA THR A 13 -2.48 -1.81 -7.25
C THR A 13 -1.32 -0.92 -6.79
N THR A 14 -0.20 -0.95 -7.49
CA THR A 14 0.95 -0.07 -7.20
C THR A 14 0.57 1.41 -7.31
N GLN A 15 -0.25 1.78 -8.29
CA GLN A 15 -0.73 3.15 -8.46
C GLN A 15 -1.68 3.57 -7.32
N ILE A 16 -2.56 2.68 -6.85
CA ILE A 16 -3.41 2.92 -5.68
C ILE A 16 -2.56 3.13 -4.43
N LEU A 17 -1.52 2.31 -4.24
CA LEU A 17 -0.57 2.43 -3.13
C LEU A 17 0.18 3.78 -3.14
N LYS A 18 0.55 4.29 -4.32
CA LYS A 18 1.12 5.65 -4.47
C LYS A 18 0.16 6.74 -4.03
N TYR A 19 -1.12 6.64 -4.42
CA TYR A 19 -2.14 7.59 -3.96
C TYR A 19 -2.40 7.48 -2.46
N ALA A 20 -2.37 6.27 -1.89
CA ALA A 20 -2.48 6.07 -0.45
C ALA A 20 -1.33 6.76 0.30
N ARG A 21 -0.10 6.68 -0.22
CA ARG A 21 1.05 7.42 0.35
C ARG A 21 0.84 8.92 0.34
N TYR A 22 0.33 9.46 -0.76
CA TYR A 22 -0.01 10.88 -0.83
C TYR A 22 -1.09 11.26 0.20
N GLY A 23 -2.10 10.40 0.42
CA GLY A 23 -3.09 10.58 1.46
C GLY A 23 -2.49 10.60 2.89
N LEU A 24 -1.54 9.72 3.17
CA LEU A 24 -0.80 9.71 4.45
C LEU A 24 0.01 10.99 4.63
N GLU A 25 0.66 11.48 3.56
CA GLU A 25 1.40 12.75 3.59
C GLU A 25 0.47 13.94 3.88
N LEU A 26 -0.69 14.00 3.24
CA LEU A 26 -1.69 15.04 3.51
C LEU A 26 -2.20 14.98 4.95
N ALA A 27 -2.48 13.79 5.48
CA ALA A 27 -2.89 13.62 6.86
C ALA A 27 -1.83 14.18 7.83
N ARG A 28 -0.55 13.88 7.58
CA ARG A 28 0.57 14.42 8.36
C ARG A 28 0.67 15.94 8.28
N ARG A 29 0.41 16.54 7.11
CA ARG A 29 0.40 18.02 6.93
C ARG A 29 -0.75 18.72 7.67
N LEU A 30 -1.79 17.99 8.00
CA LEU A 30 -2.98 18.49 8.71
C LEU A 30 -2.93 18.15 10.21
N ASP A 31 -1.75 17.80 10.75
CA ASP A 31 -1.55 17.37 12.15
C ASP A 31 -2.48 16.22 12.57
N ALA A 32 -2.89 15.37 11.63
CA ALA A 32 -3.63 14.16 11.95
C ALA A 32 -2.72 13.16 12.69
N PRO A 33 -3.29 12.23 13.48
CA PRO A 33 -2.53 11.15 14.09
C PRO A 33 -1.71 10.37 13.05
N ASP A 34 -0.56 9.83 13.46
CA ASP A 34 0.24 8.99 12.57
C ASP A 34 -0.52 7.71 12.19
N LEU A 35 -1.02 7.68 10.96
CA LEU A 35 -1.78 6.56 10.41
C LEU A 35 -0.87 5.51 9.77
N GLU A 36 0.39 5.83 9.47
CA GLU A 36 1.26 5.01 8.61
C GLU A 36 1.50 3.63 9.24
N LYS A 37 1.80 3.58 10.54
CA LYS A 37 2.04 2.31 11.24
C LYS A 37 0.83 1.37 11.17
N SER A 38 -0.38 1.92 11.37
CA SER A 38 -1.62 1.15 11.29
C SER A 38 -1.93 0.69 9.87
N PHE A 39 -1.61 1.53 8.89
CA PHE A 39 -1.77 1.26 7.47
C PHE A 39 -0.84 0.13 7.00
N LEU A 40 0.45 0.20 7.34
CA LEU A 40 1.43 -0.85 7.02
C LEU A 40 1.08 -2.20 7.65
N LYS A 41 0.48 -2.19 8.85
CA LYS A 41 -0.01 -3.42 9.49
C LYS A 41 -1.13 -4.07 8.66
N LYS A 42 -2.08 -3.28 8.16
CA LYS A 42 -3.16 -3.78 7.28
C LYS A 42 -2.61 -4.27 5.94
N LEU A 43 -1.66 -3.54 5.34
CA LEU A 43 -1.05 -3.97 4.07
C LEU A 43 -0.27 -5.30 4.21
N ALA A 44 0.29 -5.60 5.38
CA ALA A 44 0.97 -6.88 5.58
C ALA A 44 0.04 -8.11 5.46
N GLU A 45 -1.29 -7.92 5.58
CA GLU A 45 -2.27 -9.00 5.45
C GLU A 45 -2.51 -9.39 3.98
N GLY A 46 -2.31 -8.47 3.04
CA GLY A 46 -2.41 -8.76 1.61
C GLY A 46 -1.10 -9.32 1.08
N LYS A 47 -1.12 -10.55 0.57
CA LYS A 47 0.06 -11.23 0.02
C LYS A 47 0.09 -11.15 -1.49
N SER A 48 1.29 -11.03 -2.04
CA SER A 48 1.55 -11.28 -3.46
C SER A 48 1.52 -12.76 -3.75
N ASN A 49 1.11 -13.13 -4.96
CA ASN A 49 1.24 -14.50 -5.46
C ASN A 49 2.68 -14.79 -5.91
N LEU A 50 3.48 -13.74 -6.12
CA LEU A 50 4.90 -13.83 -6.45
C LEU A 50 5.77 -13.74 -5.19
N PRO A 51 6.64 -14.74 -4.93
CA PRO A 51 7.45 -14.78 -3.72
C PRO A 51 8.45 -13.61 -3.59
N ASP A 52 8.88 -13.02 -4.71
CA ASP A 52 9.83 -11.89 -4.73
C ASP A 52 9.26 -10.57 -4.18
N TYR A 53 7.93 -10.46 -4.14
CA TYR A 53 7.23 -9.27 -3.67
C TYR A 53 6.68 -9.41 -2.25
N GLY A 54 6.45 -10.63 -1.78
CA GLY A 54 6.01 -10.91 -0.41
C GLY A 54 4.59 -10.39 -0.14
N SER A 55 4.49 -9.20 0.46
CA SER A 55 3.22 -8.57 0.87
C SER A 55 2.98 -7.21 0.21
N LEU A 56 1.73 -6.73 0.25
CA LEU A 56 1.37 -5.37 -0.14
C LEU A 56 2.16 -4.32 0.66
N ARG A 57 2.58 -4.65 1.88
CA ARG A 57 3.47 -3.77 2.66
C ARG A 57 4.82 -3.61 1.95
N GLU A 58 5.42 -4.70 1.49
CA GLU A 58 6.71 -4.66 0.80
C GLU A 58 6.58 -3.98 -0.57
N ILE A 59 5.50 -4.26 -1.30
CA ILE A 59 5.17 -3.55 -2.55
C ILE A 59 5.03 -2.05 -2.28
N PHE A 60 4.31 -1.66 -1.23
CA PHE A 60 4.17 -0.26 -0.81
C PHE A 60 5.49 0.36 -0.38
N GLN A 61 6.47 -0.38 0.14
CA GLN A 61 7.76 0.19 0.52
C GLN A 61 8.70 0.36 -0.68
N LYS A 62 8.51 -0.41 -1.74
CA LYS A 62 9.32 -0.35 -2.98
C LYS A 62 8.79 0.68 -4.00
N ALA A 63 7.47 0.94 -3.99
CA ALA A 63 6.80 1.85 -4.93
C ALA A 63 7.11 3.33 -4.70
#